data_AF-A0A8T3SEQ7-F1
#
_entry.id   AF-A0A8T3SEQ7-F1
#
_cell.length_a   1.000
_cell.length_b   1.000
_cell.length_c   1.000
_cell.angle_alpha   90.00
_cell.angle_beta   90.00
_cell.angle_gamma   90.00
#
_symmetry.space_group_name_H-M   'P 1'
#
loop_
_entity.id
_entity.type
_entity.pdbx_description
1 polymer ?
#
loop_
_entity_poly.entity_id
_entity_poly.type
_entity_poly.pdbx_seq_one_letter_code
_entity_poly.pdbx_strand_id
1 'polypeptide(L)'
;MACTWTYSRSNIGYLENQIISLFREYKVKMLIIDEIHNSLGGQNNKQREFLNLLRLIGNELKIPLICVGTKDAYLAIRSDTQLENRFELFVLQDGKWEENMIRCWLAWLPPFL
;
A
#
# COMPACT_ATOMS: atom_id res chain seq x y z
N MET A 1 21.84 -4.73 22.68
CA MET A 1 22.05 -4.68 21.22
C MET A 1 20.78 -4.09 20.60
N ALA A 2 20.61 -2.78 20.71
CA ALA A 2 19.45 -2.07 20.18
C ALA A 2 19.81 -1.61 18.77
N CYS A 3 19.17 -2.19 17.76
CA CYS A 3 19.30 -1.74 16.38
C CYS A 3 18.43 -0.49 16.23
N THR A 4 19.01 0.67 16.53
CA THR A 4 18.37 1.97 16.34
C THR A 4 18.54 2.34 14.87
N TRP A 5 17.57 1.99 14.01
CA TRP A 5 17.49 2.52 12.66
C TRP A 5 17.18 4.02 12.73
N THR A 6 18.19 4.87 12.86
CA THR A 6 18.08 6.30 12.54
C THR A 6 18.04 6.43 11.03
N TYR A 7 16.85 6.29 10.46
CA TYR A 7 16.59 6.52 9.05
C TYR A 7 16.77 8.02 8.76
N SER A 8 17.93 8.42 8.24
CA SER A 8 18.13 9.80 7.84
C SER A 8 17.19 10.10 6.67
N ARG A 9 16.57 11.29 6.65
CA ARG A 9 15.71 11.77 5.55
C ARG A 9 16.39 11.74 4.16
N SER A 10 17.68 11.47 4.10
CA SER A 10 18.55 11.62 2.94
C SER A 10 18.38 10.58 1.83
N ASN A 11 17.52 9.55 1.96
CA ASN A 11 17.55 8.46 0.97
C ASN A 11 16.22 7.79 0.60
N ILE A 12 15.10 8.51 0.73
CA ILE A 12 13.78 8.00 0.27
C ILE A 12 13.84 7.64 -1.22
N GLY A 13 14.38 8.53 -2.06
CA GLY A 13 14.49 8.29 -3.51
C GLY A 13 15.38 7.10 -3.88
N TYR A 14 16.43 6.80 -3.08
CA TYR A 14 17.23 5.60 -3.30
C TYR A 14 16.46 4.33 -2.96
N LEU A 15 15.67 4.35 -1.89
CA LEU A 15 14.89 3.18 -1.47
C LEU A 15 13.72 2.93 -2.41
N GLU A 16 13.09 3.98 -2.92
CA GLU A 16 12.11 3.90 -4.01
C GLU A 16 12.72 3.23 -5.26
N ASN A 17 13.89 3.70 -5.72
CA ASN A 17 14.58 3.12 -6.87
C ASN A 17 15.02 1.67 -6.65
N GLN A 18 15.45 1.33 -5.43
CA GLN A 18 15.81 -0.05 -5.08
C GLN A 18 14.60 -0.97 -5.11
N ILE A 19 13.47 -0.56 -4.53
CA ILE A 19 12.23 -1.34 -4.56
C ILE A 19 11.81 -1.58 -6.00
N ILE A 20 11.82 -0.55 -6.86
CA ILE A 20 11.44 -0.70 -8.27
C ILE A 20 12.38 -1.68 -9.00
N SER A 21 13.68 -1.57 -8.77
CA SER A 21 14.69 -2.42 -9.40
C SER A 21 14.53 -3.89 -8.99
N LEU A 22 14.37 -4.15 -7.69
CA LEU A 22 14.16 -5.50 -7.15
C LEU A 22 12.86 -6.10 -7.69
N PHE A 23 11.75 -5.34 -7.68
CA PHE A 23 10.48 -5.86 -8.16
C PHE A 23 10.52 -6.23 -9.65
N ARG A 24 11.25 -5.46 -10.47
CA ARG A 24 11.49 -5.77 -11.88
C ARG A 24 12.39 -6.99 -12.06
N GLU A 25 13.48 -7.07 -11.31
CA GLU A 25 14.44 -8.19 -11.35
C GLU A 25 13.77 -9.52 -11.00
N TYR A 26 13.03 -9.54 -9.89
CA TYR A 26 12.31 -10.73 -9.42
C TYR A 26 10.95 -10.95 -10.11
N LYS A 27 10.60 -10.10 -11.09
CA LYS A 27 9.35 -10.18 -11.87
C LYS A 27 8.11 -10.29 -10.99
N VAL A 28 8.10 -9.54 -9.88
CA VAL A 28 6.98 -9.52 -8.94
C VAL A 28 5.70 -9.20 -9.69
N LYS A 29 4.66 -10.00 -9.47
CA LYS A 29 3.37 -9.87 -10.16
C LYS A 29 2.30 -9.22 -9.30
N MET A 30 2.52 -9.12 -8.00
CA MET A 30 1.55 -8.61 -7.05
C MET A 30 2.27 -8.15 -5.78
N LEU A 31 1.82 -7.03 -5.23
CA LEU A 31 2.23 -6.54 -3.92
C LEU A 31 1.05 -6.61 -2.98
N ILE A 32 1.18 -7.34 -1.86
CA ILE A 32 0.18 -7.37 -0.80
C ILE A 32 0.75 -6.65 0.42
N ILE A 33 0.02 -5.66 0.92
CA ILE A 33 0.36 -4.93 2.14
C ILE A 33 -0.76 -5.20 3.14
N ASP A 34 -0.44 -5.96 4.17
CA ASP A 34 -1.34 -6.17 5.30
C ASP A 34 -1.23 -5.02 6.30
N GLU A 35 -2.24 -4.83 7.13
CA GLU A 35 -2.20 -3.92 8.28
C GLU A 35 -1.92 -2.44 7.91
N ILE A 36 -2.40 -1.99 6.74
CA ILE A 36 -2.07 -0.65 6.23
C ILE A 36 -2.55 0.50 7.12
N HIS A 37 -3.53 0.22 7.98
CA HIS A 37 -4.06 1.16 8.95
C HIS A 37 -3.03 1.54 10.03
N ASN A 38 -2.05 0.69 10.32
CA ASN A 38 -0.95 1.03 11.22
C ASN A 38 -0.07 2.16 10.64
N SER A 39 0.08 2.20 9.31
CA SER A 39 0.81 3.28 8.62
C SER A 39 -0.06 4.52 8.42
N LEU A 40 -1.38 4.34 8.23
CA LEU A 40 -2.32 5.43 7.95
C LEU A 40 -2.90 6.10 9.21
N GLY A 41 -2.83 5.45 10.38
CA GLY A 41 -3.29 6.00 11.67
C GLY A 41 -2.32 6.97 12.35
N GLY A 42 -1.15 7.23 11.72
CA GLY A 42 -0.16 8.19 12.21
C GLY A 42 -0.49 9.65 11.91
N GLN A 43 0.45 10.57 12.19
CA GLN A 43 0.30 12.00 11.86
C GLN A 43 0.06 12.21 10.35
N ASN A 44 -0.78 13.21 10.00
CA ASN A 44 -1.17 13.55 8.62
C ASN A 44 -0.02 13.59 7.59
N ASN A 45 1.19 13.99 8.02
CA ASN A 45 2.36 14.03 7.14
C ASN A 45 2.83 12.63 6.73
N LYS A 46 2.88 11.68 7.67
CA LYS A 46 3.28 10.28 7.40
C LYS A 46 2.26 9.56 6.53
N GLN A 47 0.96 9.84 6.77
CA GLN A 47 -0.12 9.34 5.92
C GLN A 47 0.08 9.78 4.46
N ARG A 48 0.34 11.06 4.22
CA ARG A 48 0.59 11.60 2.87
C ARG A 48 1.85 11.02 2.23
N GLU A 49 2.94 10.87 2.98
CA GLU A 49 4.17 10.22 2.51
C GLU A 49 3.90 8.78 2.06
N PHE A 50 3.14 8.01 2.85
CA PHE A 50 2.77 6.64 2.50
C PHE A 50 1.87 6.58 1.25
N LEU A 51 0.84 7.43 1.16
CA LEU A 51 -0.03 7.50 -0.03
C LEU A 51 0.77 7.88 -1.29
N ASN A 52 1.73 8.81 -1.18
CA ASN A 52 2.62 9.18 -2.27
C ASN A 52 3.48 7.99 -2.74
N LEU A 53 3.99 7.19 -1.80
CA LEU A 53 4.76 5.98 -2.10
C LEU A 53 3.89 4.91 -2.79
N LEU A 54 2.65 4.68 -2.33
CA LEU A 54 1.72 3.77 -3.00
C LEU A 54 1.42 4.24 -4.44
N ARG A 55 1.25 5.55 -4.63
CA ARG A 55 1.07 6.15 -5.96
C ARG A 55 2.28 5.92 -6.86
N LEU A 56 3.49 6.13 -6.34
CA LEU A 56 4.74 5.90 -7.07
C LEU A 56 4.87 4.44 -7.50
N ILE A 57 4.75 3.51 -6.55
CA ILE A 57 4.87 2.07 -6.80
C ILE A 57 3.82 1.60 -7.81
N GLY A 58 2.55 1.99 -7.64
CA GLY A 58 1.48 1.62 -8.56
C GLY A 58 1.73 2.14 -9.99
N ASN A 59 2.26 3.36 -10.13
CA ASN A 59 2.58 3.95 -11.43
C ASN A 59 3.80 3.30 -12.10
N GLU A 60 4.87 3.04 -11.35
CA GLU A 60 6.16 2.57 -11.87
C GLU A 60 6.21 1.07 -12.13
N LEU A 61 5.57 0.28 -11.26
CA LEU A 61 5.60 -1.17 -11.35
C LEU A 61 4.44 -1.72 -12.17
N LYS A 62 3.30 -1.03 -12.24
CA LYS A 62 2.12 -1.49 -13.01
C LYS A 62 1.78 -2.94 -12.65
N ILE A 63 1.72 -3.22 -11.36
CA ILE A 63 1.30 -4.52 -10.81
C ILE A 63 0.10 -4.33 -9.90
N PRO A 64 -0.75 -5.35 -9.75
CA PRO A 64 -1.74 -5.40 -8.70
C PRO A 64 -1.16 -5.08 -7.33
N LEU A 65 -1.73 -4.07 -6.68
CA LEU A 65 -1.45 -3.70 -5.30
C LEU A 65 -2.69 -4.02 -4.47
N ILE A 66 -2.53 -4.94 -3.53
CA ILE A 66 -3.57 -5.38 -2.61
C ILE A 66 -3.24 -4.78 -1.24
N CYS A 67 -4.15 -4.01 -0.68
CA CYS A 67 -4.04 -3.51 0.67
C CYS A 67 -5.09 -4.20 1.55
N VAL A 68 -4.70 -4.70 2.71
CA VAL A 68 -5.61 -5.31 3.68
C VAL A 68 -5.64 -4.43 4.93
N GLY A 69 -6.84 -4.17 5.45
CA GLY A 69 -6.97 -3.37 6.66
C GLY A 69 -8.40 -2.97 7.01
N THR A 70 -8.51 -1.97 7.89
CA THR A 70 -9.77 -1.50 8.46
C THR A 70 -10.47 -0.47 7.57
N LYS A 71 -11.77 -0.23 7.81
CA LYS A 71 -12.56 0.76 7.05
C LYS A 71 -11.93 2.17 7.07
N ASP A 72 -11.25 2.56 8.14
CA ASP A 72 -10.64 3.90 8.25
C ASP A 72 -9.47 4.06 7.30
N ALA A 73 -8.66 3.02 7.13
CA ALA A 73 -7.59 3.03 6.15
C ALA A 73 -8.11 3.10 4.70
N TYR A 74 -9.28 2.53 4.43
CA TYR A 74 -9.92 2.66 3.11
C TYR A 74 -10.32 4.10 2.83
N LEU A 75 -10.93 4.76 3.82
CA LEU A 75 -11.30 6.17 3.73
C LEU A 75 -10.06 7.06 3.57
N ALA A 76 -8.97 6.74 4.26
CA ALA A 76 -7.70 7.42 4.12
C ALA A 76 -7.12 7.30 2.70
N ILE A 77 -7.20 6.14 2.06
CA ILE A 77 -6.77 5.97 0.65
C ILE A 77 -7.69 6.72 -0.30
N ARG A 78 -9.02 6.66 -0.09
CA ARG A 78 -9.99 7.39 -0.90
C ARG A 78 -9.88 8.90 -0.78
N SER A 79 -9.27 9.42 0.28
CA SER A 79 -9.02 10.86 0.40
C SER A 79 -8.05 11.38 -0.66
N ASP A 80 -7.25 10.51 -1.29
CA ASP A 80 -6.41 10.85 -2.44
C ASP A 80 -7.13 10.52 -3.76
N THR A 81 -7.43 11.55 -4.55
CA THR A 81 -8.19 11.43 -5.82
C THR A 81 -7.48 10.60 -6.89
N GLN A 82 -6.15 10.48 -6.84
CA GLN A 82 -5.38 9.65 -7.79
C GLN A 82 -5.46 8.18 -7.44
N LEU A 83 -5.56 7.86 -6.15
CA LEU A 83 -5.72 6.50 -5.66
C LEU A 83 -7.18 6.07 -5.67
N GLU A 84 -8.13 6.96 -5.37
CA GLU A 84 -9.57 6.66 -5.32
C GLU A 84 -10.06 5.98 -6.60
N ASN A 85 -9.71 6.52 -7.76
CA ASN A 85 -10.15 5.97 -9.06
C ASN A 85 -9.52 4.62 -9.42
N ARG A 86 -8.55 4.15 -8.63
CA ARG A 86 -7.79 2.93 -8.90
C ARG A 86 -8.04 1.85 -7.84
N PHE A 87 -8.48 2.23 -6.65
CA PHE A 87 -8.73 1.31 -5.54
C PHE A 87 -10.18 0.83 -5.49
N GLU A 88 -10.37 -0.47 -5.74
CA GLU A 88 -11.64 -1.17 -5.59
C GLU A 88 -11.71 -1.88 -4.23
N LEU A 89 -12.86 -1.80 -3.57
CA LEU A 89 -13.10 -2.45 -2.28
C LEU A 89 -13.61 -3.88 -2.49
N PHE A 90 -12.86 -4.86 -1.98
CA PHE A 90 -13.25 -6.26 -1.89
C PHE A 90 -13.47 -6.64 -0.43
N VAL A 91 -14.74 -6.88 -0.07
CA VAL A 91 -15.07 -7.40 1.26
C VAL A 91 -14.96 -8.91 1.21
N LEU A 92 -14.03 -9.48 2.00
CA LEU A 92 -13.95 -10.91 2.16
C LEU A 92 -15.13 -11.37 3.03
N GLN A 93 -15.99 -12.22 2.45
CA GLN A 93 -17.23 -12.71 3.06
C GLN A 93 -17.01 -14.00 3.86
N ASP A 94 -15.90 -14.13 4.58
CA ASP A 94 -15.64 -15.34 5.36
C ASP A 94 -15.98 -15.12 6.83
N GLY A 95 -17.11 -15.69 7.25
CA GLY A 95 -17.64 -15.69 8.63
C GLY A 95 -16.78 -16.46 9.65
N LYS A 96 -15.48 -16.60 9.41
CA LYS A 96 -14.48 -17.20 10.31
C LYS A 96 -13.41 -16.22 10.80
N TRP A 97 -13.37 -15.02 10.22
CA TRP A 97 -12.43 -13.98 10.59
C TRP A 97 -13.18 -12.91 11.39
N GLU A 98 -12.54 -12.36 12.42
CA GLU A 98 -13.18 -11.38 13.30
C GLU A 98 -13.84 -10.25 12.50
N GLU A 99 -15.03 -9.85 12.94
CA GLU A 99 -16.01 -8.97 12.28
C GLU A 99 -15.44 -7.60 11.85
N ASN A 100 -14.23 -7.26 12.30
CA ASN A 100 -13.55 -6.01 12.04
C ASN A 100 -12.32 -6.11 11.12
N MET A 101 -11.83 -7.31 10.79
CA MET A 101 -10.41 -7.46 10.47
C MET A 101 -10.08 -7.73 9.00
N ILE A 102 -11.04 -8.07 8.13
CA ILE A 102 -10.67 -8.42 6.74
C ILE A 102 -11.49 -7.68 5.69
N ARG A 103 -10.98 -6.49 5.31
CA ARG A 103 -11.32 -5.82 4.05
C ARG A 103 -10.06 -5.75 3.20
N CYS A 104 -10.14 -6.29 1.98
CA CYS A 104 -9.06 -6.21 1.00
C CYS A 104 -9.41 -5.15 -0.04
N TRP A 105 -8.46 -4.33 -0.46
CA TRP A 105 -8.65 -3.32 -1.49
C TRP A 105 -7.63 -3.54 -2.60
N LEU A 106 -8.05 -3.40 -3.85
CA LEU A 106 -7.22 -3.62 -5.03
C LEU A 106 -6.99 -2.31 -5.76
N ALA A 107 -5.74 -1.84 -5.85
CA ALA A 107 -5.38 -0.60 -6.53
C ALA A 107 -5.19 -0.72 -8.05
N TRP A 108 -5.20 -1.95 -8.58
CA TRP A 108 -4.93 -2.19 -10.00
C TRP A 108 -5.27 -3.63 -10.39
N LEU A 109 -6.17 -3.80 -11.35
CA LEU A 109 -6.29 -5.02 -12.13
C LEU A 109 -5.86 -4.66 -13.55
N PRO A 110 -4.67 -5.10 -14.04
CA PRO A 110 -4.43 -5.05 -15.47
C PRO A 110 -5.56 -5.85 -16.15
N PRO A 111 -6.12 -5.39 -17.28
CA PRO A 111 -7.30 -5.98 -17.91
C PRO A 111 -7.11 -7.43 -18.44
N PHE A 112 -6.03 -8.10 -18.07
CA PHE A 112 -5.61 -9.42 -18.55
C PHE A 112 -5.36 -10.44 -17.41
N LEU A 113 -5.91 -10.21 -16.22
CA LEU A 113 -6.01 -11.22 -15.17
C LEU A 113 -7.41 -11.84 -15.16
#